data_AF-A0A7W8XBT9-F1
#
_entry.id   AF-A0A7W8XBT9-F1
#
_cell.length_a   1.000
_cell.length_b   1.000
_cell.length_c   1.000
_cell.angle_alpha   90.00
_cell.angle_beta   90.00
_cell.angle_gamma   90.00
#
_symmetry.space_group_name_H-M   'P 1'
#
loop_
_entity.id
_entity.type
_entity.pdbx_description
1 polymer ?
#
loop_
_entity_poly.entity_id
_entity_poly.type
_entity_poly.pdbx_seq_one_letter_code
_entity_poly.pdbx_strand_id
1 'polypeptide(L)'
;MAVSIEGGAVVAKFHRVTVRFEPAALGVFDAHRQKGWFTREAGGQLFADIKGNVWHVVAATGPKATDRRGRFHFWPDRKSEQKEIDQHFSAGLQYVGDWHTHPEQVPTPSRDDILSIENVVRESTLYTPGLLLIVVGLAAFPGGLHVSFHG
;
A
#
# COMPACT_ATOMS: atom_id res chain seq x y z
N MET A 1 11.46 12.39 -1.47
CA MET A 1 11.88 11.02 -1.83
C MET A 1 11.31 10.71 -3.20
N ALA A 2 12.09 10.14 -4.12
CA ALA A 2 11.64 9.94 -5.50
C ALA A 2 11.29 8.47 -5.73
N VAL A 3 10.01 8.18 -5.96
CA VAL A 3 9.60 6.98 -6.69
C VAL A 3 10.06 7.17 -8.13
N SER A 4 10.79 6.19 -8.67
CA SER A 4 11.40 6.25 -9.99
C SER A 4 10.99 5.06 -10.86
N ILE A 5 11.30 5.13 -12.15
CA ILE A 5 11.22 3.98 -13.06
C ILE A 5 12.65 3.46 -13.27
N GLU A 6 12.90 2.19 -12.94
CA GLU A 6 14.20 1.54 -13.11
C GLU A 6 14.03 0.18 -13.81
N GLY A 7 14.55 0.07 -15.04
CA GLY A 7 14.40 -1.14 -15.85
C GLY A 7 12.94 -1.50 -16.14
N GLY A 8 12.07 -0.50 -16.30
CA GLY A 8 10.63 -0.68 -16.55
C GLY A 8 9.78 -0.91 -15.30
N ALA A 9 10.37 -1.07 -14.12
CA ALA A 9 9.64 -1.24 -12.86
C ALA A 9 9.51 0.09 -12.11
N VAL A 10 8.40 0.28 -11.39
CA VAL A 10 8.27 1.35 -10.40
C VAL A 10 9.05 0.97 -9.15
N VAL A 11 9.95 1.84 -8.70
CA VAL A 11 10.88 1.57 -7.59
C VAL A 11 10.85 2.71 -6.58
N ALA A 12 10.82 2.37 -5.29
CA ALA A 12 11.02 3.31 -4.19
C ALA A 12 12.21 2.86 -3.34
N LYS A 13 13.14 3.78 -3.04
CA LYS A 13 14.35 3.51 -2.25
C LYS A 13 14.30 4.21 -0.92
N PHE A 14 14.41 3.43 0.14
CA PHE A 14 14.56 3.88 1.53
C PHE A 14 15.92 3.47 2.06
N HIS A 15 16.34 4.05 3.19
CA HIS A 15 17.67 3.78 3.78
C HIS A 15 17.93 2.27 3.99
N ARG A 16 16.89 1.52 4.38
CA ARG A 16 16.99 0.08 4.74
C ARG A 16 16.41 -0.87 3.69
N VAL A 17 15.57 -0.38 2.77
CA VAL A 17 14.74 -1.21 1.89
C VAL A 17 14.64 -0.60 0.50
N THR A 18 14.75 -1.41 -0.53
CA THR A 18 14.36 -1.07 -1.90
C THR A 18 13.06 -1.79 -2.25
N VAL A 19 12.02 -1.05 -2.57
CA VAL A 19 10.71 -1.58 -2.93
C VAL A 19 10.58 -1.57 -4.46
N ARG A 20 10.23 -2.71 -5.05
CA ARG A 20 9.93 -2.86 -6.48
C ARG A 20 8.48 -3.30 -6.60
N PHE A 21 7.68 -2.57 -7.38
CA PHE A 21 6.27 -2.91 -7.59
C PHE A 21 6.11 -3.77 -8.84
N GLU A 22 5.51 -4.95 -8.68
CA GLU A 22 5.14 -5.78 -9.81
C GLU A 22 3.89 -5.24 -10.53
N PRO A 23 3.73 -5.50 -11.85
CA PRO A 23 2.60 -5.02 -12.62
C PRO A 23 1.23 -5.41 -12.04
N ALA A 24 1.13 -6.57 -11.40
CA ALA A 24 -0.11 -7.04 -10.78
C ALA A 24 -0.57 -6.11 -9.63
N ALA A 25 0.34 -5.70 -8.74
CA ALA A 25 0.03 -4.76 -7.67
C ALA A 25 -0.35 -3.38 -8.22
N LEU A 26 0.40 -2.87 -9.21
CA LEU A 26 0.08 -1.61 -9.89
C LEU A 26 -1.28 -1.64 -10.60
N GLY A 27 -1.65 -2.79 -11.16
CA GLY A 27 -2.96 -3.00 -11.79
C GLY A 27 -4.11 -2.91 -10.79
N VAL A 28 -3.93 -3.44 -9.57
CA VAL A 28 -4.91 -3.30 -8.48
C VAL A 28 -5.06 -1.84 -8.07
N PHE A 29 -3.96 -1.10 -7.94
CA PHE A 29 -4.02 0.34 -7.63
C PHE A 29 -4.77 1.11 -8.71
N ASP A 30 -4.45 0.88 -9.98
CA ASP A 30 -5.04 1.62 -11.10
C ASP A 30 -6.55 1.38 -11.24
N ALA A 31 -6.98 0.12 -11.03
CA ALA A 31 -8.37 -0.28 -11.11
C ALA A 31 -9.26 0.40 -10.05
N HIS A 32 -8.68 0.84 -8.93
CA HIS A 32 -9.43 1.35 -7.78
C HIS A 32 -9.29 2.85 -7.54
N ARG A 33 -8.58 3.59 -8.40
CA ARG A 33 -8.42 5.05 -8.28
C ARG A 33 -9.76 5.76 -8.16
N GLN A 34 -9.81 6.82 -7.35
CA GLN A 34 -10.99 7.66 -7.13
C GLN A 34 -11.28 8.64 -8.29
N LYS A 35 -11.56 8.11 -9.48
CA LYS A 35 -11.73 8.89 -10.72
C LYS A 35 -13.01 9.75 -10.75
N GLY A 36 -14.01 9.44 -9.93
CA GLY A 36 -15.33 10.08 -9.97
C GLY A 36 -15.66 10.88 -8.71
N TRP A 37 -16.61 11.81 -8.82
CA TRP A 37 -17.01 12.63 -7.67
C TRP A 37 -17.66 11.81 -6.53
N PHE A 38 -18.27 10.68 -6.88
CA PHE A 38 -18.90 9.74 -5.94
C PHE A 38 -18.03 8.51 -5.63
N THR A 39 -16.81 8.40 -6.18
CA THR A 39 -15.95 7.25 -5.89
C THR A 39 -15.38 7.36 -4.48
N ARG A 40 -15.58 6.30 -3.71
CA ARG A 40 -15.11 6.17 -2.34
C ARG A 40 -13.64 5.78 -2.32
N GLU A 41 -12.97 6.18 -1.26
CA GLU A 41 -11.61 5.76 -0.94
C GLU A 41 -11.54 4.25 -0.94
N ALA A 42 -10.62 3.69 -1.71
CA ALA A 42 -10.31 2.26 -1.74
C ALA A 42 -9.00 2.04 -1.00
N GLY A 43 -8.82 0.84 -0.49
CA GLY A 43 -7.57 0.43 0.10
C GLY A 43 -7.49 -1.08 0.24
N GLY A 44 -6.36 -1.53 0.75
CA GLY A 44 -6.08 -2.94 0.98
C GLY A 44 -4.65 -3.15 1.46
N GLN A 45 -4.25 -4.41 1.50
CA GLN A 45 -2.98 -4.85 2.07
C GLN A 45 -1.95 -5.13 0.98
N LEU A 46 -0.68 -4.98 1.30
CA LEU A 46 0.45 -5.19 0.41
C LEU A 46 1.21 -6.46 0.82
N PHE A 47 1.55 -7.28 -0.16
CA PHE A 47 2.27 -8.53 0.04
C PHE A 47 3.50 -8.60 -0.85
N ALA A 48 4.62 -9.00 -0.26
CA ALA A 48 5.90 -9.03 -0.93
C ALA A 48 6.63 -10.37 -0.83
N ASP A 49 7.36 -10.70 -1.91
CA ASP A 49 8.49 -11.62 -1.87
C ASP A 49 9.74 -10.81 -1.46
N ILE A 50 10.31 -11.15 -0.29
CA ILE A 50 11.41 -10.39 0.31
C ILE A 50 12.73 -11.13 0.05
N LYS A 51 13.64 -10.46 -0.67
CA LYS A 51 14.99 -10.96 -0.99
C LYS A 51 16.04 -10.00 -0.45
N GLY A 52 16.55 -10.31 0.75
CA GLY A 52 17.48 -9.42 1.46
C GLY A 52 16.82 -8.07 1.77
N ASN A 53 17.37 -6.98 1.26
CA ASN A 53 16.81 -5.64 1.40
C ASN A 53 15.88 -5.22 0.26
N VAL A 54 15.58 -6.12 -0.70
CA VAL A 54 14.68 -5.84 -1.82
C VAL A 54 13.32 -6.46 -1.56
N TRP A 55 12.29 -5.63 -1.55
CA TRP A 55 10.89 -6.05 -1.38
C TRP A 55 10.21 -6.00 -2.73
N HIS A 56 9.91 -7.17 -3.29
CA HIS A 56 9.10 -7.28 -4.50
C HIS A 56 7.64 -7.29 -4.09
N VAL A 57 6.95 -6.15 -4.21
CA VAL A 57 5.51 -6.07 -3.93
C VAL A 57 4.77 -6.74 -5.10
N VAL A 58 4.45 -8.01 -4.89
CA VAL A 58 3.87 -8.90 -5.91
C VAL A 58 2.34 -8.79 -5.95
N ALA A 59 1.72 -8.49 -4.82
CA ALA A 59 0.27 -8.46 -4.68
C ALA A 59 -0.17 -7.28 -3.81
N ALA A 60 -1.31 -6.73 -4.20
CA ALA A 60 -2.09 -5.79 -3.40
C ALA A 60 -3.53 -6.32 -3.35
N THR A 61 -4.16 -6.33 -2.18
CA THR A 61 -5.59 -6.70 -2.10
C THR A 61 -6.46 -5.50 -2.43
N GLY A 62 -7.68 -5.76 -2.88
CA GLY A 62 -8.67 -4.73 -3.17
C GLY A 62 -9.56 -4.43 -1.95
N PRO A 63 -10.37 -3.36 -2.03
CA PRO A 63 -11.37 -3.08 -1.01
C PRO A 63 -12.44 -4.18 -1.00
N LYS A 64 -12.88 -4.51 0.20
CA LYS A 64 -13.86 -5.55 0.48
C LYS A 64 -15.25 -4.95 0.66
N ALA A 65 -16.27 -5.78 0.44
CA ALA A 65 -17.66 -5.39 0.66
C ALA A 65 -17.96 -5.11 2.15
N THR A 66 -17.15 -5.67 3.07
CA THR A 66 -17.26 -5.47 4.51
C THR A 66 -16.55 -4.20 5.01
N ASP A 67 -15.74 -3.55 4.16
CA ASP A 67 -15.07 -2.31 4.53
C ASP A 67 -16.07 -1.15 4.64
N ARG A 68 -15.87 -0.30 5.65
CA ARG A 68 -16.65 0.94 5.76
C ARG A 68 -15.89 2.05 5.07
N ARG A 69 -16.46 2.54 3.98
CA ARG A 69 -15.78 3.45 3.03
C ARG A 69 -16.64 4.66 2.76
N GLY A 70 -16.01 5.82 2.72
CA GLY A 70 -16.55 7.07 2.21
C GLY A 70 -15.55 7.72 1.29
N ARG A 71 -15.75 9.00 0.97
CA ARG A 71 -14.88 9.69 0.01
C ARG A 71 -13.48 10.00 0.57
N PHE A 72 -13.42 10.23 1.88
CA PHE A 72 -12.21 10.65 2.63
C PHE A 72 -12.06 9.84 3.92
N HIS A 73 -12.58 8.61 3.93
CA HIS A 73 -12.42 7.71 5.06
C HIS A 73 -12.48 6.26 4.57
N PHE A 74 -11.55 5.47 5.10
CA PHE A 74 -11.44 4.03 4.87
C PHE A 74 -11.23 3.32 6.20
N TRP A 75 -12.18 2.47 6.59
CA TRP A 75 -12.06 1.61 7.77
C TRP A 75 -12.16 0.16 7.32
N PRO A 76 -11.03 -0.56 7.28
CA PRO A 76 -11.02 -1.95 6.82
C PRO A 76 -11.61 -2.90 7.86
N ASP A 77 -12.15 -4.02 7.38
CA ASP A 77 -12.52 -5.14 8.24
C ASP A 77 -11.28 -5.92 8.70
N ARG A 78 -10.83 -5.65 9.93
CA ARG A 78 -9.64 -6.28 10.53
C ARG A 78 -9.67 -7.81 10.54
N LYS A 79 -10.85 -8.44 10.66
CA LYS A 79 -10.95 -9.91 10.63
C LYS A 79 -10.70 -10.44 9.22
N SER A 80 -11.13 -9.71 8.21
CA SER A 80 -10.88 -10.08 6.83
C SER A 80 -9.42 -9.82 6.42
N GLU A 81 -8.82 -8.73 6.89
CA GLU A 81 -7.41 -8.44 6.69
C GLU A 81 -6.53 -9.53 7.30
N GLN A 82 -6.81 -9.98 8.53
CA GLN A 82 -6.03 -11.07 9.12
C GLN A 82 -6.10 -12.36 8.28
N LYS A 83 -7.28 -12.69 7.73
CA LYS A 83 -7.41 -13.85 6.83
C LYS A 83 -6.59 -13.70 5.56
N GLU A 84 -6.54 -12.50 4.98
CA GLU A 84 -5.71 -12.22 3.81
C GLU A 84 -4.22 -12.36 4.15
N ILE A 85 -3.79 -11.86 5.32
CA ILE A 85 -2.43 -12.07 5.82
C ILE A 85 -2.11 -13.56 5.92
N ASP A 86 -2.96 -14.35 6.59
CA ASP A 86 -2.72 -15.78 6.82
C ASP A 86 -2.65 -16.56 5.49
N GLN A 87 -3.52 -16.21 4.53
CA GLN A 87 -3.56 -16.82 3.20
C GLN A 87 -2.29 -16.53 2.40
N HIS A 88 -1.86 -15.27 2.33
CA HIS A 88 -0.66 -14.88 1.58
C HIS A 88 0.62 -15.39 2.26
N PHE A 89 0.65 -15.41 3.59
CA PHE A 89 1.75 -15.99 4.35
C PHE A 89 1.90 -17.49 4.09
N SER A 90 0.78 -18.22 4.00
CA SER A 90 0.78 -19.65 3.64
C SER A 90 1.30 -19.90 2.21
N ALA A 91 1.25 -18.89 1.34
CA ALA A 91 1.84 -18.90 0.00
C ALA A 91 3.29 -18.35 -0.03
N GLY A 92 3.88 -18.05 1.13
CA GLY A 92 5.26 -17.56 1.27
C GLY A 92 5.44 -16.05 1.05
N LEU A 93 4.35 -15.28 1.04
CA LEU A 93 4.36 -13.83 0.86
C LEU A 93 4.16 -13.08 2.17
N GLN A 94 4.93 -12.01 2.34
CA GLN A 94 5.02 -11.28 3.60
C GLN A 94 4.13 -10.06 3.53
N TYR A 95 3.30 -9.85 4.55
CA TYR A 95 2.60 -8.58 4.73
C TYR A 95 3.63 -7.46 4.94
N VAL A 96 3.53 -6.40 4.14
CA VAL A 96 4.50 -5.30 4.12
C VAL A 96 3.87 -3.92 4.30
N GLY A 97 2.59 -3.85 4.63
CA GLY A 97 1.88 -2.59 4.88
C GLY A 97 0.60 -2.48 4.07
N ASP A 98 0.05 -1.27 4.02
CA ASP A 98 -1.25 -1.00 3.43
C ASP A 98 -1.18 0.08 2.35
N TRP A 99 -2.22 0.13 1.53
CA TRP A 99 -2.43 1.18 0.56
C TRP A 99 -3.85 1.71 0.61
N HIS A 100 -4.01 2.97 0.23
CA HIS A 100 -5.32 3.56 -0.02
C HIS A 100 -5.27 4.62 -1.12
N THR A 101 -6.42 5.13 -1.54
CA THR A 101 -6.53 6.12 -2.62
C THR A 101 -6.84 7.50 -2.08
N HIS A 102 -6.28 8.55 -2.68
CA HIS A 102 -6.78 9.92 -2.52
C HIS A 102 -7.29 10.45 -3.88
N PRO A 103 -8.32 11.32 -3.91
CA PRO A 103 -8.78 11.96 -5.15
C PRO A 103 -7.88 13.14 -5.56
N GLU A 104 -6.56 12.99 -5.39
CA GLU A 104 -5.52 13.98 -5.70
C GLU A 104 -4.72 13.52 -6.92
N GLN A 105 -4.22 14.43 -7.76
CA GLN A 105 -3.37 14.04 -8.90
C GLN A 105 -2.07 13.38 -8.41
N VAL A 106 -1.32 14.11 -7.59
CA VAL A 106 -0.11 13.65 -6.91
C VAL A 106 -0.44 13.62 -5.43
N PRO A 107 -0.62 12.43 -4.83
CA PRO A 107 -1.21 12.32 -3.51
C PRO A 107 -0.22 12.66 -2.39
N THR A 108 -0.73 13.18 -1.28
CA THR A 108 0.02 13.30 -0.02
C THR A 108 -0.76 12.62 1.11
N PRO A 109 -0.11 11.81 1.97
CA PRO A 109 -0.78 11.21 3.11
C PRO A 109 -1.27 12.28 4.07
N SER A 110 -2.44 12.04 4.64
CA SER A 110 -2.99 12.87 5.71
C SER A 110 -2.19 12.68 7.01
N ARG A 111 -2.38 13.58 7.98
CA ARG A 111 -1.81 13.41 9.32
C ARG A 111 -2.33 12.12 9.99
N ASP A 112 -3.59 11.79 9.76
CA ASP A 112 -4.22 10.60 10.36
C ASP A 112 -3.68 9.31 9.73
N ASP A 113 -3.32 9.33 8.44
CA ASP A 113 -2.68 8.19 7.75
C ASP A 113 -1.33 7.87 8.42
N ILE A 114 -0.52 8.91 8.65
CA ILE A 114 0.80 8.80 9.28
C ILE A 114 0.66 8.28 10.72
N LEU A 115 -0.23 8.88 11.52
CA LEU A 115 -0.44 8.44 12.91
C LEU A 115 -0.96 7.00 12.98
N SER A 116 -1.83 6.61 12.04
CA SER A 116 -2.37 5.26 12.01
C SER A 116 -1.27 4.22 11.77
N ILE A 117 -0.41 4.41 10.77
CA ILE A 117 0.67 3.46 10.51
C ILE A 117 1.74 3.49 11.61
N GLU A 118 2.08 4.66 12.17
CA GLU A 118 3.00 4.75 13.30
C GLU A 118 2.49 4.00 14.54
N ASN A 119 1.18 4.04 14.81
CA ASN A 119 0.58 3.28 15.88
C ASN A 119 0.65 1.77 15.60
N VAL A 120 0.37 1.33 14.36
CA VAL A 120 0.51 -0.09 13.98
C VAL A 120 1.95 -0.56 14.18
N VAL A 121 2.94 0.20 13.73
CA VAL A 121 4.38 -0.12 13.90
C VAL A 121 4.73 -0.20 15.39
N ARG A 122 4.23 0.70 16.22
CA ARG A 122 4.53 0.75 17.66
C ARG A 122 3.87 -0.38 18.46
N GLU A 123 2.66 -0.75 18.10
CA GLU A 123 1.82 -1.68 18.86
C GLU A 123 1.96 -3.15 18.39
N SER A 124 2.58 -3.37 17.23
CA SER A 124 2.70 -4.69 16.61
C SER A 124 4.11 -5.26 16.72
N THR A 125 4.22 -6.58 16.81
CA THR A 125 5.51 -7.27 16.59
C THR A 125 5.69 -7.49 15.09
N LEU A 126 6.61 -6.74 14.49
CA LEU A 126 6.91 -6.84 13.06
C LEU A 126 8.05 -7.84 12.82
N TYR A 127 7.88 -8.70 11.80
CA TYR A 127 8.95 -9.57 11.29
C TYR A 127 9.77 -8.90 10.17
N THR A 128 9.37 -7.70 9.77
CA THR A 128 10.04 -6.83 8.80
C THR A 128 10.62 -5.60 9.50
N PRO A 129 11.62 -4.92 8.92
CA PRO A 129 12.15 -3.64 9.42
C PRO A 129 11.15 -2.47 9.52
N GLY A 130 9.87 -2.66 9.21
CA GLY A 130 8.85 -1.62 9.11
C GLY A 130 7.69 -2.02 8.19
N LEU A 131 6.83 -1.06 7.89
CA LEU A 131 5.66 -1.17 7.02
C LEU A 131 5.65 -0.04 5.99
N LEU A 132 5.03 -0.31 4.84
CA LEU A 132 4.76 0.65 3.79
C LEU A 132 3.40 1.31 4.00
N LEU A 133 3.37 2.62 3.78
CA LEU A 133 2.14 3.36 3.53
C LEU A 133 2.16 3.85 2.10
N ILE A 134 1.18 3.42 1.31
CA ILE A 134 1.02 3.84 -0.08
C ILE A 134 -0.27 4.64 -0.24
N VAL A 135 -0.15 5.82 -0.83
CA VAL A 135 -1.32 6.60 -1.26
C VAL A 135 -1.33 6.68 -2.78
N VAL A 136 -2.44 6.27 -3.39
CA VAL A 136 -2.64 6.23 -4.83
C VAL A 136 -3.51 7.40 -5.27
N GLY A 137 -2.96 8.29 -6.08
CA GLY A 137 -3.64 9.45 -6.64
C GLY A 137 -4.25 9.18 -8.01
N LEU A 138 -4.32 10.20 -8.86
CA LEU A 138 -4.92 10.13 -10.19
C LEU A 138 -3.90 10.25 -11.33
N ALA A 139 -2.73 10.82 -11.08
CA ALA A 139 -1.68 10.91 -12.10
C ALA A 139 -1.11 9.53 -12.45
N ALA A 140 -0.54 9.42 -13.65
CA ALA A 140 0.16 8.21 -14.06
C ALA A 140 1.31 7.86 -13.10
N PHE A 141 1.64 6.58 -12.99
CA PHE A 141 2.80 6.16 -12.22
C PHE A 141 4.10 6.61 -12.93
N PRO A 142 5.13 7.04 -12.16
CA PRO A 142 5.20 7.01 -10.70
C PRO A 142 4.56 8.22 -10.00
N GLY A 143 4.20 9.29 -10.71
CA GLY A 143 3.72 10.55 -10.11
C GLY A 143 2.44 10.43 -9.27
N GLY A 144 1.53 9.52 -9.62
CA GLY A 144 0.34 9.24 -8.83
C GLY A 144 0.55 8.28 -7.65
N LEU A 145 1.79 8.01 -7.25
CA LEU A 145 2.10 7.10 -6.16
C LEU A 145 2.92 7.83 -5.09
N HIS A 146 2.32 8.01 -3.91
CA HIS A 146 3.08 8.30 -2.71
C HIS A 146 3.49 6.98 -2.06
N VAL A 147 4.76 6.84 -1.69
CA VAL A 147 5.28 5.69 -0.95
C VAL A 147 6.09 6.21 0.22
N SER A 148 5.74 5.77 1.43
CA SER A 148 6.52 6.04 2.65
C SER A 148 6.76 4.74 3.42
N PHE A 149 7.81 4.74 4.22
CA PHE A 149 8.27 3.58 5.00
C PHE A 149 8.37 3.98 6.48
N HIS A 150 7.77 3.17 7.34
CA HIS A 150 7.63 3.45 8.78
C HIS A 150 8.11 2.23 9.55
N GLY A 151 9.13 2.37 10.40
CA GLY A 151 9.73 1.27 11.14
C GLY A 151 10.35 1.72 12.45
#